data_AF-V4LCS2-F1
#
_entry.id   AF-V4LCS2-F1
#
_cell.length_a   1.000
_cell.length_b   1.000
_cell.length_c   1.000
_cell.angle_alpha   90.00
_cell.angle_beta   90.00
_cell.angle_gamma   90.00
#
_symmetry.space_group_name_H-M   'P 1'
#
loop_
_entity.id
_entity.type
_entity.pdbx_description
1 polymer ?
#
loop_
_entity_poly.entity_id
_entity_poly.type
_entity_poly.pdbx_seq_one_letter_code
_entity_poly.pdbx_strand_id
1 'polypeptide(L)'
;MADPRMRSAAKRRGVEITSLSRPIKASDFREFDLILAMDEQNKEDILNAFNVWKARGNFPPDADKKVKLMCSYCKKHNDKVVPDPYYGGAQGFEKVLDLLEDACESLLDSITAEN
;
A
#
# COMPACT_ATOMS: atom_id res chain seq x y z
N MET A 1 14.59 7.69 7.04
CA MET A 1 13.31 8.43 7.21
C MET A 1 12.65 8.58 5.85
N ALA A 2 11.32 8.74 5.82
CA ALA A 2 10.58 9.04 4.60
C ALA A 2 11.00 10.37 3.94
N ASP A 3 10.72 10.51 2.64
CA ASP A 3 11.05 11.70 1.85
C ASP A 3 10.47 12.98 2.49
N PRO A 4 11.28 14.05 2.62
CA PRO A 4 10.86 15.28 3.30
C PRO A 4 9.68 15.99 2.61
N ARG A 5 9.52 15.85 1.29
CA ARG A 5 8.41 16.45 0.54
C ARG A 5 7.10 15.75 0.87
N MET A 6 7.10 14.42 0.93
CA MET A 6 5.93 13.64 1.34
C MET A 6 5.56 13.94 2.79
N ARG A 7 6.55 14.00 3.69
CA ARG A 7 6.34 14.39 5.09
C ARG A 7 5.74 15.80 5.21
N SER A 8 6.22 16.75 4.41
CA SER A 8 5.69 18.11 4.37
C SER A 8 4.25 18.16 3.88
N ALA A 9 3.92 17.42 2.81
CA ALA A 9 2.56 17.32 2.29
C ALA A 9 1.59 16.68 3.29
N ALA A 10 1.95 15.52 3.85
CA ALA A 10 1.14 14.83 4.84
C ALA A 10 0.91 15.69 6.10
N LYS A 11 1.94 16.40 6.56
CA LYS A 11 1.83 17.28 7.73
C LYS A 11 0.81 18.42 7.53
N ARG A 12 0.66 18.95 6.31
CA ARG A 12 -0.39 19.94 6.00
C ARG A 12 -1.80 19.38 6.16
N ARG A 13 -1.95 18.05 6.08
CA ARG A 13 -3.20 17.32 6.26
C ARG A 13 -3.36 16.74 7.69
N GLY A 14 -2.49 17.12 8.62
CA GLY A 14 -2.52 16.62 10.00
C GLY A 14 -1.95 15.21 10.19
N VAL A 15 -1.29 14.65 9.16
CA VAL A 15 -0.70 13.31 9.23
C VAL A 15 0.81 13.40 9.47
N GLU A 16 1.28 12.76 10.53
CA GLU A 16 2.71 12.63 10.82
C GLU A 16 3.27 11.31 10.27
N ILE A 17 4.19 11.40 9.30
CA ILE A 17 4.87 10.23 8.76
C ILE A 17 6.17 9.98 9.54
N THR A 18 6.16 8.91 10.34
CA THR A 18 7.28 8.45 11.19
C THR A 18 7.98 7.20 10.64
N SER A 19 7.63 6.75 9.43
CA SER A 19 8.10 5.47 8.88
C SER A 19 9.61 5.42 8.61
N LEU A 20 10.16 4.23 8.84
CA LEU A 20 11.50 3.84 8.42
C LEU A 20 11.37 2.74 7.36
N SER A 21 12.06 2.92 6.24
CA SER A 21 12.05 1.94 5.16
C SER A 21 12.56 0.59 5.65
N ARG A 22 11.85 -0.48 5.28
CA ARG A 22 12.26 -1.86 5.49
C ARG A 22 11.87 -2.69 4.28
N PRO A 23 12.61 -3.76 3.96
CA PRO A 23 12.17 -4.72 2.96
C PRO A 23 10.96 -5.52 3.45
N ILE A 24 10.17 -6.02 2.50
CA ILE A 24 9.18 -7.07 2.77
C ILE A 24 9.89 -8.38 3.12
N LYS A 25 9.31 -9.16 4.03
CA LYS A 25 9.85 -10.41 4.53
C LYS A 25 8.81 -11.52 4.45
N ALA A 26 9.28 -12.76 4.44
CA ALA A 26 8.41 -13.94 4.50
C ALA A 26 7.43 -13.91 5.69
N SER A 27 7.84 -13.36 6.85
CA SER A 27 6.97 -13.31 8.02
C SER A 27 5.80 -12.34 7.87
N ASP A 28 5.90 -11.33 7.00
CA ASP A 28 4.80 -10.39 6.71
C ASP A 28 3.56 -11.13 6.19
N PHE A 29 3.74 -12.20 5.41
CA PHE A 29 2.65 -13.04 4.90
C PHE A 29 2.00 -13.94 5.97
N ARG A 30 2.56 -13.99 7.18
CA ARG A 30 1.95 -14.67 8.34
C ARG A 30 1.38 -13.68 9.34
N GLU A 31 2.01 -12.52 9.48
CA GLU A 31 1.68 -11.50 10.48
C GLU A 31 0.55 -10.55 10.04
N PHE A 32 0.43 -10.27 8.74
CA PHE A 32 -0.57 -9.34 8.22
C PHE A 32 -1.73 -10.07 7.53
N ASP A 33 -2.94 -9.60 7.79
CA ASP A 33 -4.17 -10.04 7.13
C ASP A 33 -4.35 -9.45 5.73
N LEU A 34 -3.72 -8.31 5.46
CA LEU A 34 -3.81 -7.56 4.21
C LEU A 34 -2.46 -6.91 3.87
N ILE A 35 -2.05 -6.98 2.61
CA ILE A 35 -0.85 -6.33 2.08
C ILE A 35 -1.27 -5.49 0.88
N LEU A 36 -1.08 -4.16 0.97
CA LEU A 36 -1.51 -3.23 -0.07
C LEU A 36 -0.32 -2.71 -0.87
N ALA A 37 -0.28 -3.06 -2.15
CA ALA A 37 0.69 -2.57 -3.11
C ALA A 37 0.24 -1.22 -3.70
N MET A 38 1.18 -0.30 -3.89
CA MET A 38 0.88 1.04 -4.41
C MET A 38 0.63 1.02 -5.92
N ASP A 39 1.35 0.16 -6.65
CA ASP A 39 1.21 -0.04 -8.09
C ASP A 39 1.29 -1.53 -8.47
N GLU A 40 1.13 -1.84 -9.76
CA GLU A 40 1.19 -3.21 -10.28
C GLU A 40 2.59 -3.82 -10.16
N GLN A 41 3.66 -3.02 -10.34
CA GLN A 41 5.02 -3.53 -10.25
C GLN A 41 5.35 -3.99 -8.82
N ASN A 42 4.96 -3.20 -7.81
CA ASN A 42 5.07 -3.55 -6.40
C ASN A 42 4.31 -4.84 -6.11
N LYS A 43 3.10 -4.98 -6.66
CA LYS A 43 2.29 -6.21 -6.48
C LYS A 43 2.98 -7.43 -7.09
N GLU A 44 3.48 -7.31 -8.32
CA GLU A 44 4.23 -8.37 -8.99
C GLU A 44 5.50 -8.75 -8.20
N ASP A 45 6.28 -7.78 -7.75
CA ASP A 45 7.51 -8.00 -6.98
C ASP A 45 7.24 -8.71 -5.65
N ILE A 46 6.18 -8.29 -4.95
CA ILE A 46 5.71 -8.91 -3.70
C ILE A 46 5.29 -10.37 -3.94
N LEU A 47 4.53 -10.65 -5.00
CA LEU A 47 4.09 -12.00 -5.34
C LEU A 47 5.24 -12.89 -5.81
N ASN A 48 6.19 -12.35 -6.56
CA ASN A 48 7.40 -13.05 -6.97
C ASN A 48 8.26 -13.44 -5.77
N ALA A 49 8.48 -12.52 -4.83
CA ALA A 49 9.17 -12.82 -3.57
C ALA A 49 8.44 -13.89 -2.76
N PHE A 50 7.11 -13.80 -2.68
CA PHE A 50 6.28 -14.79 -2.00
C PHE A 50 6.39 -16.18 -2.62
N ASN A 51 6.37 -16.30 -3.95
CA ASN A 51 6.51 -17.59 -4.63
C ASN A 51 7.83 -18.30 -4.28
N VAL A 52 8.93 -17.54 -4.19
CA VAL A 52 10.23 -18.08 -3.76
C VAL A 52 10.18 -18.57 -2.30
N TRP A 53 9.54 -17.83 -1.40
CA TRP A 53 9.42 -18.23 -0.01
C TRP A 53 8.47 -19.41 0.20
N LYS A 54 7.34 -19.44 -0.52
CA LYS A 54 6.34 -20.52 -0.50
C LYS A 54 6.95 -21.86 -0.89
N ALA A 55 7.90 -21.87 -1.82
CA ALA A 55 8.63 -23.08 -2.20
C ALA A 55 9.54 -23.64 -1.09
N ARG A 56 9.86 -22.85 -0.06
CA ARG A 56 10.85 -23.19 0.99
C ARG A 56 10.26 -23.22 2.41
N GLY A 57 8.97 -22.94 2.58
CA GLY A 57 8.38 -22.78 3.90
C GLY A 57 6.88 -23.03 3.92
N ASN A 58 6.31 -23.04 5.13
CA ASN A 58 4.88 -23.21 5.33
C ASN A 58 4.18 -21.85 5.40
N PHE A 59 3.10 -21.70 4.63
CA PHE A 59 2.28 -20.50 4.58
C PHE A 59 0.81 -20.91 4.60
N PRO A 60 -0.08 -20.05 5.13
CA PRO A 60 -1.51 -20.28 5.03
C PRO A 60 -1.93 -20.52 3.57
N PRO A 61 -2.92 -21.40 3.33
CA PRO A 61 -3.60 -21.45 2.03
C PRO A 61 -4.03 -20.05 1.63
N ASP A 62 -3.90 -19.71 0.34
CA ASP A 62 -4.32 -18.43 -0.20
C ASP A 62 -3.63 -17.18 0.39
N ALA A 63 -2.45 -17.33 1.03
CA ALA A 63 -1.71 -16.19 1.57
C ALA A 63 -1.34 -15.14 0.50
N ASP A 64 -1.32 -15.48 -0.79
CA ASP A 64 -1.18 -14.54 -1.90
C ASP A 64 -2.43 -13.68 -2.14
N LYS A 65 -3.64 -14.17 -1.83
CA LYS A 65 -4.90 -13.43 -2.04
C LYS A 65 -5.03 -12.19 -1.16
N LYS A 66 -4.21 -12.09 -0.11
CA LYS A 66 -4.13 -10.91 0.75
C LYS A 66 -3.41 -9.73 0.10
N VAL A 67 -2.70 -9.96 -1.01
CA VAL A 67 -1.98 -8.90 -1.73
C VAL A 67 -2.94 -8.22 -2.71
N LYS A 68 -3.30 -6.98 -2.42
CA LYS A 68 -4.22 -6.17 -3.24
C LYS A 68 -3.60 -4.84 -3.62
N LEU A 69 -4.17 -4.15 -4.60
CA LEU A 69 -3.76 -2.78 -4.94
C LEU A 69 -4.44 -1.80 -3.99
N MET A 70 -3.74 -0.76 -3.56
CA MET A 70 -4.32 0.31 -2.76
C MET A 70 -5.50 0.95 -3.48
N CYS A 71 -5.32 1.25 -4.77
CA CYS A 71 -6.36 1.84 -5.61
C CYS A 71 -7.58 0.95 -5.87
N SER A 72 -7.54 -0.36 -5.56
CA SER A 72 -8.77 -1.17 -5.64
C SER A 72 -9.81 -0.78 -4.59
N TYR A 73 -9.42 0.02 -3.60
CA TYR A 73 -10.31 0.56 -2.58
C TYR A 73 -10.76 2.00 -2.88
N CYS A 74 -10.21 2.69 -3.88
CA CYS A 74 -10.68 4.04 -4.25
C CYS A 74 -12.15 4.00 -4.68
N LYS A 75 -12.96 4.95 -4.19
CA LYS A 75 -14.37 5.12 -4.59
C LYS A 75 -14.58 6.42 -5.36
N LYS A 76 -13.87 7.49 -4.97
CA LYS A 76 -13.98 8.83 -5.57
C LYS A 76 -13.06 8.98 -6.78
N HIS A 77 -11.95 8.25 -6.81
CA HIS A 77 -10.96 8.27 -7.89
C HIS A 77 -10.99 6.99 -8.72
N ASN A 78 -10.85 7.14 -10.04
CA ASN A 78 -10.79 6.02 -11.00
C ASN A 78 -9.35 5.56 -11.32
N ASP A 79 -8.37 6.12 -10.61
CA ASP A 79 -6.97 5.72 -10.75
C ASP A 79 -6.80 4.24 -10.39
N LYS A 80 -6.05 3.50 -11.20
CA LYS A 80 -5.80 2.06 -10.99
C LYS A 80 -4.60 1.78 -10.09
N VAL A 81 -3.71 2.76 -9.98
CA VAL A 81 -2.45 2.70 -9.22
C VAL A 81 -2.18 4.04 -8.58
N VAL A 82 -1.43 4.03 -7.48
CA VAL A 82 -0.88 5.24 -6.88
C VAL A 82 0.36 5.61 -7.69
N PRO A 83 0.38 6.77 -8.37
CA PRO A 83 1.51 7.15 -9.20
C PRO A 83 2.73 7.50 -8.34
N ASP A 84 3.92 7.32 -8.90
CA ASP A 84 5.14 7.79 -8.27
C ASP A 84 5.12 9.34 -8.18
N PRO A 85 5.22 9.92 -6.97
CA PRO A 85 5.10 11.36 -6.76
C PRO A 85 6.28 12.17 -7.34
N TYR A 86 7.41 11.53 -7.67
CA TYR A 86 8.64 12.23 -8.05
C TYR A 86 8.61 12.85 -9.45
N TYR A 87 7.68 12.41 -10.31
CA TYR A 87 7.54 12.91 -11.68
C TYR A 87 6.60 14.14 -11.82
N GLY A 88 5.84 14.47 -10.77
CA GLY A 88 4.79 15.51 -10.79
C GLY A 88 5.10 16.79 -10.02
N GLY A 89 6.35 16.98 -9.55
CA GLY A 89 6.70 18.10 -8.68
C GLY A 89 5.92 18.06 -7.35
N ALA A 90 5.62 19.22 -6.76
CA ALA A 90 4.90 19.29 -5.48
C ALA A 90 3.47 18.71 -5.55
N GLN A 91 2.80 18.82 -6.71
CA GLN A 91 1.44 18.31 -6.89
C GLN A 91 1.37 16.79 -6.92
N GLY A 92 2.46 16.11 -7.32
CA GLY A 92 2.53 14.64 -7.29
C GLY A 92 2.31 14.07 -5.88
N PHE A 93 2.86 14.72 -4.86
CA PHE A 93 2.68 14.31 -3.46
C PHE A 93 1.24 14.51 -2.97
N GLU A 94 0.58 15.59 -3.39
CA GLU A 94 -0.82 15.84 -3.05
C GLU A 94 -1.74 14.81 -3.71
N LYS A 95 -1.52 14.51 -4.99
CA LYS A 95 -2.30 13.49 -5.70
C LYS A 95 -2.17 12.11 -5.05
N VAL A 96 -0.97 11.73 -4.60
CA VAL A 96 -0.77 10.48 -3.84
C VAL A 96 -1.62 10.48 -2.57
N LEU A 97 -1.57 11.57 -1.79
CA LEU A 97 -2.36 11.66 -0.55
C LEU A 97 -3.87 11.64 -0.81
N ASP A 98 -4.36 12.28 -1.89
CA ASP A 98 -5.78 12.23 -2.27
C ASP A 98 -6.27 10.80 -2.55
N LEU A 99 -5.44 10.01 -3.24
CA LEU A 99 -5.74 8.61 -3.52
C LEU A 99 -5.72 7.76 -2.24
N LEU A 100 -4.73 8.00 -1.37
CA LEU A 100 -4.60 7.27 -0.12
C LEU A 100 -5.76 7.56 0.84
N GLU A 101 -6.22 8.81 0.93
CA GLU A 101 -7.37 9.19 1.76
C GLU A 101 -8.66 8.52 1.28
N ASP A 102 -8.95 8.58 -0.03
CA ASP A 102 -10.11 7.92 -0.64
C ASP A 102 -10.09 6.40 -0.44
N ALA A 103 -8.96 5.76 -0.71
CA ALA A 103 -8.80 4.32 -0.52
C ALA A 103 -8.90 3.91 0.96
N CYS A 104 -8.31 4.66 1.89
CA CYS A 104 -8.35 4.36 3.33
C CYS A 104 -9.76 4.46 3.91
N GLU A 105 -10.55 5.47 3.52
CA GLU A 105 -11.95 5.60 3.96
C GLU A 105 -12.76 4.37 3.56
N SER A 106 -12.69 3.99 2.29
CA SER A 106 -13.39 2.83 1.74
C SER A 106 -12.89 1.49 2.29
N LEU A 107 -11.58 1.37 2.53
CA LEU A 107 -10.98 0.21 3.17
C LEU A 107 -11.52 0.04 4.60
N LEU A 108 -11.62 1.13 5.37
CA LEU A 108 -12.17 1.09 6.72
C LEU A 108 -13.63 0.64 6.71
N ASP A 109 -14.45 1.16 5.79
CA ASP A 109 -15.84 0.70 5.61
C ASP A 109 -15.89 -0.82 5.35
N SER A 110 -15.01 -1.32 4.48
CA SER A 110 -14.97 -2.74 4.10
C SER A 110 -14.60 -3.63 5.29
N ILE A 111 -13.57 -3.25 6.05
CA ILE A 111 -13.11 -4.00 7.23
C ILE A 111 -14.17 -3.97 8.36
N THR A 112 -14.84 -2.84 8.56
CA THR A 112 -15.87 -2.72 9.60
C THR A 112 -17.15 -3.45 9.26
N ALA A 113 -17.49 -3.63 7.97
CA ALA A 113 -18.64 -4.40 7.53
C ALA A 113 -18.42 -5.93 7.55
N GLU A 114 -17.16 -6.38 7.56
CA GLU A 114 -16.78 -7.80 7.64
C GLU A 114 -16.74 -8.34 9.09
N ASN A 115 -16.90 -7.47 10.10
CA ASN A 115 -16.99 -7.81 11.52
C ASN A 115 -18.44 -7.76 12.04
#